data_AF-A0AAD4JDF4-F1
#
_entry.id   AF-A0AAD4JDF4-F1
#
_cell.length_a   1.000
_cell.length_b   1.000
_cell.length_c   1.000
_cell.angle_alpha   90.00
_cell.angle_beta   90.00
_cell.angle_gamma   90.00
#
_symmetry.space_group_name_H-M   'P 1'
#
loop_
_entity.id
_entity.type
_entity.pdbx_description
1 polymer ?
#
loop_
_entity_poly.entity_id
_entity_poly.type
_entity_poly.pdbx_seq_one_letter_code
_entity_poly.pdbx_strand_id
1 'polypeptide(L)'
;MIGAGYLRECIQVYASVRKSAVDASLKRLNVEKLSIGDIQKLEWETLETKIRRWIRAARICVRVLFASERRLCEQIFEGLGTSADDACFMETIKGPAIQLFNFAEAISISRRSPEKLFKILDLHDALSDLLPDIDSVFESKSSESIRVQAVEILSRLAEAARGILSEFESAVLREPSRVPVPGGTIHPLTRYVMNYISLISDYKQTLIELIVSKPSTGPRYSSDPNVPDMDFSEYEGQASTLALHLIWIIVILQFNLDGKSKHYKDTSLAHLFMMNNVHYIVQKIKGSPELREMIGDDYLRKLTGKFRVSATSYQRATWVRVLYCLRDEGLHVSGSFSSGVSKSALRERFKAFNSMFEEVHRTQATWLIPDTQLREELRISISEKLLPAYRSFLGRFRSHIESGRHPENYIKYSVEDLESAVLDFFEGYPVSQHLRKRSQ
;
A
#
# COMPACT_ATOMS: atom_id res chain seq x y z
N MET A 1 10.07 -62.91 -22.65
CA MET A 1 10.76 -61.84 -23.39
C MET A 1 12.14 -61.54 -22.83
N ILE A 2 12.26 -61.27 -21.52
CA ILE A 2 13.54 -60.97 -20.87
C ILE A 2 14.56 -62.11 -21.01
N GLY A 3 14.18 -63.36 -20.71
CA GLY A 3 15.04 -64.53 -20.93
C GLY A 3 15.38 -64.84 -22.39
N ALA A 4 14.77 -64.12 -23.35
CA ALA A 4 15.06 -64.23 -24.79
C ALA A 4 15.90 -63.05 -25.32
N GLY A 5 16.41 -62.17 -24.45
CA GLY A 5 17.28 -61.05 -24.82
C GLY A 5 16.58 -59.76 -25.24
N TYR A 6 15.24 -59.74 -25.33
CA TYR A 6 14.45 -58.59 -25.81
C TYR A 6 14.09 -57.58 -24.69
N LEU A 7 15.02 -57.29 -23.78
CA LEU A 7 14.77 -56.39 -22.64
C LEU A 7 14.53 -54.94 -23.11
N ARG A 8 15.30 -54.47 -24.10
CA ARG A 8 15.24 -53.09 -24.58
C ARG A 8 13.92 -52.80 -25.31
N GLU A 9 13.48 -53.73 -26.15
CA GLU A 9 12.21 -53.66 -26.87
C GLU A 9 11.03 -53.70 -25.89
N CYS A 10 11.13 -54.49 -24.81
CA CYS A 10 10.13 -54.53 -23.74
C CYS A 10 9.98 -53.16 -23.06
N ILE A 11 11.10 -52.53 -22.69
CA ILE A 11 11.12 -51.19 -22.07
C ILE A 11 10.51 -50.16 -23.01
N GLN A 12 10.90 -50.14 -24.28
CA GLN A 12 10.37 -49.17 -25.25
C GLN A 12 8.85 -49.30 -25.45
N VAL A 13 8.34 -50.53 -25.59
CA VAL A 13 6.90 -50.75 -25.78
C VAL A 13 6.14 -50.39 -24.51
N TYR A 14 6.63 -50.79 -23.33
CA TYR A 14 6.03 -50.43 -22.05
C TYR A 14 5.99 -48.91 -21.88
N ALA A 15 7.13 -48.24 -22.03
CA ALA A 15 7.26 -46.79 -21.87
C ALA A 15 6.36 -46.03 -22.85
N SER A 16 6.24 -46.48 -24.11
CA SER A 16 5.36 -45.86 -25.11
C SER A 16 3.88 -45.90 -24.70
N VAL A 17 3.40 -47.07 -24.23
CA VAL A 17 2.01 -47.25 -23.78
C VAL A 17 1.74 -46.45 -22.51
N ARG A 18 2.64 -46.53 -21.52
CA ARG A 18 2.51 -45.82 -20.25
C ARG A 18 2.59 -44.31 -20.44
N LYS A 19 3.49 -43.82 -21.28
CA LYS A 19 3.61 -42.40 -21.61
C LYS A 19 2.31 -41.87 -22.19
N SER A 20 1.66 -42.62 -23.08
CA SER A 20 0.35 -42.26 -23.63
C SER A 20 -0.74 -42.18 -22.54
N ALA A 21 -0.72 -43.09 -21.56
CA ALA A 21 -1.65 -43.09 -20.43
C ALA A 21 -1.39 -41.92 -19.45
N VAL A 22 -0.13 -41.59 -19.20
CA VAL A 22 0.28 -40.43 -18.39
C VAL A 22 -0.13 -39.15 -19.10
N ASP A 23 0.14 -38.99 -20.40
CA ASP A 23 -0.29 -37.86 -21.21
C ASP A 23 -1.82 -37.68 -21.18
N ALA A 24 -2.59 -38.77 -21.29
CA ALA A 24 -4.04 -38.73 -21.17
C ALA A 24 -4.49 -38.27 -19.77
N SER A 25 -3.77 -38.68 -18.73
CA SER A 25 -4.04 -38.25 -17.35
C SER A 25 -3.74 -36.76 -17.14
N LEU A 26 -2.63 -36.24 -17.70
CA LEU A 26 -2.32 -34.81 -17.69
C LEU A 26 -3.40 -33.99 -18.40
N LYS A 27 -3.90 -34.48 -19.55
CA LYS A 27 -5.02 -33.84 -20.27
C LYS A 27 -6.29 -33.79 -19.42
N ARG A 28 -6.64 -34.86 -18.69
CA ARG A 28 -7.80 -34.87 -17.76
C ARG A 28 -7.63 -33.89 -16.60
N LEU A 29 -6.39 -33.67 -16.15
CA LEU A 29 -6.05 -32.66 -15.15
C LEU A 29 -6.02 -31.23 -15.73
N ASN A 30 -6.34 -31.05 -17.01
CA ASN A 30 -6.28 -29.78 -17.75
C ASN A 30 -4.88 -29.15 -17.75
N VAL A 31 -3.82 -29.97 -17.71
CA VAL A 31 -2.45 -29.51 -17.96
C VAL A 31 -2.28 -29.37 -19.47
N GLU A 32 -2.53 -28.16 -19.97
CA GLU A 32 -2.39 -27.85 -21.40
C GLU A 32 -0.91 -27.89 -21.82
N LYS A 33 -0.66 -28.28 -23.08
CA LYS A 33 0.67 -28.18 -23.72
C LYS A 33 0.86 -26.74 -24.19
N LEU A 34 1.18 -25.84 -23.27
CA LEU A 34 1.48 -24.45 -23.60
C LEU A 34 2.99 -24.24 -23.65
N SER A 35 3.46 -23.52 -24.66
CA SER A 35 4.85 -23.06 -24.67
C SER A 35 5.01 -21.89 -23.68
N ILE A 36 6.26 -21.63 -23.27
CA ILE A 36 6.60 -20.48 -22.44
C ILE A 36 6.07 -19.16 -23.06
N GLY A 37 6.23 -19.01 -24.38
CA GLY A 37 5.79 -17.82 -25.11
C GLY A 37 4.28 -17.66 -25.18
N ASP A 38 3.51 -18.75 -25.18
CA ASP A 38 2.05 -18.69 -25.16
C ASP A 38 1.53 -18.27 -23.79
N ILE A 39 2.14 -18.78 -22.72
CA ILE A 39 1.77 -18.46 -21.33
C ILE A 39 2.00 -16.98 -21.03
N GLN A 40 3.10 -16.42 -21.53
CA GLN A 40 3.43 -15.00 -21.34
C GLN A 40 2.47 -14.03 -22.04
N LYS A 41 1.76 -14.48 -23.08
CA LYS A 41 0.80 -13.66 -23.84
C LYS A 41 -0.62 -13.71 -23.27
N LEU A 42 -0.89 -14.58 -22.30
CA LEU A 42 -2.21 -14.69 -21.71
C LEU A 42 -2.54 -13.48 -20.84
N GLU A 43 -3.81 -13.09 -20.87
CA GLU A 43 -4.36 -12.10 -19.96
C GLU A 43 -4.28 -12.57 -18.51
N TRP A 44 -4.08 -11.61 -17.59
CA TRP A 44 -3.82 -11.90 -16.18
C TRP A 44 -4.95 -12.70 -15.51
N GLU A 45 -6.21 -12.35 -15.78
CA GLU A 45 -7.37 -13.04 -15.20
C GLU A 45 -7.40 -14.53 -15.58
N THR A 46 -7.05 -14.83 -16.85
CA THR A 46 -6.95 -16.21 -17.33
C THR A 46 -5.76 -16.92 -16.68
N LEU A 47 -4.63 -16.22 -16.54
CA LEU A 47 -3.42 -16.76 -15.95
C LEU A 47 -3.62 -17.12 -14.47
N GLU A 48 -4.31 -16.27 -13.71
CA GLU A 48 -4.63 -16.51 -12.31
C GLU A 48 -5.42 -17.81 -12.12
N THR A 49 -6.45 -18.04 -12.94
CA THR A 49 -7.23 -19.28 -12.87
C THR A 49 -6.40 -20.51 -13.24
N LYS A 50 -5.50 -20.38 -14.22
CA LYS A 50 -4.58 -21.45 -14.64
C LYS A 50 -3.54 -21.78 -13.56
N ILE A 51 -3.01 -20.79 -12.83
CA ILE A 51 -2.09 -21.03 -11.70
C ILE A 51 -2.77 -21.89 -10.62
N ARG A 52 -4.00 -21.53 -10.21
CA ARG A 52 -4.75 -22.32 -9.21
C ARG A 52 -5.00 -23.76 -9.66
N ARG A 53 -5.28 -23.96 -10.96
CA ARG A 53 -5.45 -25.30 -11.54
C ARG A 53 -4.13 -26.07 -11.57
N TRP A 54 -3.04 -25.39 -11.96
CA TRP A 54 -1.71 -25.97 -11.98
C TRP A 54 -1.30 -26.47 -10.59
N ILE A 55 -1.52 -25.69 -9.52
CA ILE A 55 -1.19 -26.10 -8.14
C ILE A 55 -1.87 -27.42 -7.77
N ARG A 56 -3.15 -27.58 -8.11
CA ARG A 56 -3.90 -28.82 -7.86
C ARG A 56 -3.38 -29.97 -8.71
N ALA A 57 -3.13 -29.72 -10.00
CA ALA A 57 -2.62 -30.72 -10.93
C ALA A 57 -1.21 -31.19 -10.54
N ALA A 58 -0.32 -30.28 -10.15
CA ALA A 58 1.05 -30.58 -9.76
C ALA A 58 1.10 -31.53 -8.55
N ARG A 59 0.27 -31.29 -7.53
CA ARG A 59 0.15 -32.19 -6.38
C ARG A 59 -0.26 -33.60 -6.77
N ILE A 60 -1.25 -33.74 -7.65
CA ILE A 60 -1.71 -35.05 -8.15
C ILE A 60 -0.64 -35.71 -9.02
N CYS A 61 0.00 -34.96 -9.91
CA CYS A 61 1.04 -35.48 -10.80
C CYS A 61 2.22 -36.03 -10.02
N VAL A 62 2.78 -35.26 -9.07
CA VAL A 62 3.97 -35.66 -8.31
C VAL A 62 3.63 -36.79 -7.33
N ARG A 63 2.65 -36.59 -6.45
CA ARG A 63 2.37 -37.52 -5.34
C ARG A 63 1.66 -38.80 -5.77
N VAL A 64 0.94 -38.78 -6.89
CA VAL A 64 0.15 -39.94 -7.36
C VAL A 64 0.69 -40.49 -8.66
N LEU A 65 0.69 -39.70 -9.76
CA LEU A 65 1.01 -40.26 -11.08
C LEU A 65 2.47 -40.69 -11.18
N PHE A 66 3.41 -39.79 -10.87
CA PHE A 66 4.84 -40.05 -11.00
C PHE A 66 5.31 -41.05 -9.94
N ALA A 67 4.86 -40.91 -8.70
CA ALA A 67 5.13 -41.89 -7.65
C ALA A 67 4.61 -43.30 -7.98
N SER A 68 3.42 -43.42 -8.58
CA SER A 68 2.89 -44.74 -8.98
C SER A 68 3.65 -45.32 -10.16
N GLU A 69 4.04 -44.50 -11.15
CA GLU A 69 4.83 -44.98 -12.28
C GLU A 69 6.22 -45.46 -11.83
N ARG A 70 6.84 -44.75 -10.87
CA ARG A 70 8.10 -45.15 -10.26
C ARG A 70 8.00 -46.56 -9.67
N ARG A 71 6.99 -46.78 -8.82
CA ARG A 71 6.74 -48.09 -8.18
C ARG A 71 6.46 -49.20 -9.19
N LEU A 72 5.73 -48.89 -10.28
CA LEU A 72 5.45 -49.89 -11.33
C LEU A 72 6.71 -50.24 -12.12
N CYS A 73 7.55 -49.26 -12.47
CA CYS A 73 8.82 -49.51 -13.13
C CYS A 73 9.76 -50.33 -12.25
N GLU A 74 9.84 -50.01 -10.95
CA GLU A 74 10.59 -50.80 -9.97
C GLU A 74 10.06 -52.24 -9.93
N GLN A 75 8.76 -52.46 -9.71
CA GLN A 75 8.17 -53.80 -9.61
C GLN A 75 8.38 -54.69 -10.86
N ILE A 76 8.38 -54.10 -12.06
CA ILE A 76 8.47 -54.86 -13.31
C ILE A 76 9.92 -55.11 -13.72
N PHE A 77 10.80 -54.15 -13.46
CA PHE A 77 12.18 -54.15 -13.97
C PHE A 77 13.25 -54.31 -12.86
N GLU A 78 12.84 -54.57 -11.61
CA GLU A 78 13.74 -54.81 -10.48
C GLU A 78 14.75 -55.93 -10.79
N GLY A 79 16.02 -55.67 -10.54
CA GLY A 79 17.09 -56.67 -10.72
C GLY A 79 17.43 -56.99 -12.18
N LEU A 80 16.81 -56.34 -13.17
CA LEU A 80 17.03 -56.59 -14.59
C LEU A 80 18.05 -55.60 -15.19
N GLY A 81 19.31 -55.70 -14.76
CA GLY A 81 20.42 -54.86 -15.22
C GLY A 81 20.66 -53.61 -14.36
N THR A 82 21.74 -52.87 -14.62
CA THR A 82 22.25 -51.80 -13.73
C THR A 82 21.49 -50.46 -13.77
N SER A 83 20.25 -50.39 -14.32
CA SER A 83 19.37 -49.19 -14.33
C SER A 83 18.14 -49.31 -15.27
N ALA A 84 17.63 -50.52 -15.53
CA ALA A 84 16.54 -50.70 -16.51
C ALA A 84 15.22 -50.07 -16.08
N ASP A 85 14.91 -50.15 -14.79
CA ASP A 85 13.78 -49.50 -14.10
C ASP A 85 13.87 -47.97 -14.21
N ASP A 86 15.02 -47.39 -13.91
CA ASP A 86 15.29 -45.95 -14.01
C ASP A 86 15.13 -45.44 -15.44
N ALA A 87 15.68 -46.17 -16.42
CA ALA A 87 15.59 -45.81 -17.84
C ALA A 87 14.13 -45.84 -18.33
N CYS A 88 13.39 -46.89 -17.96
CA CYS A 88 11.98 -47.06 -18.30
C CYS A 88 11.10 -45.94 -17.70
N PHE A 89 11.33 -45.63 -16.42
CA PHE A 89 10.65 -44.55 -15.72
C PHE A 89 10.90 -43.19 -16.40
N MET A 90 12.16 -42.89 -16.72
CA MET A 90 12.53 -41.63 -17.37
C MET A 90 11.98 -41.51 -18.80
N GLU A 91 11.98 -42.59 -19.58
CA GLU A 91 11.38 -42.59 -20.93
C GLU A 91 9.87 -42.26 -20.88
N THR A 92 9.21 -42.67 -19.80
CA THR A 92 7.77 -42.48 -19.56
C THR A 92 7.45 -41.08 -19.03
N ILE A 93 8.14 -40.63 -17.98
CA ILE A 93 7.76 -39.44 -17.19
C ILE A 93 8.46 -38.15 -17.62
N LYS A 94 9.64 -38.20 -18.26
CA LYS A 94 10.44 -37.01 -18.56
C LYS A 94 9.66 -35.94 -19.33
N GLY A 95 8.94 -36.32 -20.39
CA GLY A 95 8.12 -35.39 -21.18
C GLY A 95 7.00 -34.72 -20.37
N PRO A 96 6.11 -35.51 -19.73
CA PRO A 96 5.08 -35.00 -18.82
C PRO A 96 5.61 -34.09 -17.69
N ALA A 97 6.73 -34.47 -17.07
CA ALA A 97 7.35 -33.69 -16.00
C ALA A 97 7.85 -32.33 -16.50
N ILE A 98 8.57 -32.30 -17.63
CA ILE A 98 9.01 -31.06 -18.27
C ILE A 98 7.80 -30.19 -18.63
N GLN A 99 6.73 -30.76 -19.18
CA GLN A 99 5.53 -30.02 -19.51
C GLN A 99 4.90 -29.35 -18.27
N LEU A 100 4.85 -30.07 -17.15
CA LEU A 100 4.33 -29.54 -15.89
C LEU A 100 5.20 -28.37 -15.39
N PHE A 101 6.52 -28.54 -15.35
CA PHE A 101 7.44 -27.53 -14.81
C PHE A 101 7.63 -26.33 -15.73
N ASN A 102 7.54 -26.49 -17.05
CA ASN A 102 7.58 -25.38 -18.01
C ASN A 102 6.53 -24.30 -17.74
N PHE A 103 5.37 -24.68 -17.19
CA PHE A 103 4.35 -23.70 -16.81
C PHE A 103 4.84 -22.81 -15.66
N ALA A 104 5.37 -23.40 -14.59
CA ALA A 104 5.91 -22.66 -13.46
C ALA A 104 7.14 -21.83 -13.85
N GLU A 105 7.99 -22.37 -14.73
CA GLU A 105 9.12 -21.65 -15.30
C GLU A 105 8.68 -20.42 -16.09
N ALA A 106 7.64 -20.52 -16.93
CA ALA A 106 7.12 -19.39 -17.68
C ALA A 106 6.60 -18.25 -16.77
N ILE A 107 6.00 -18.61 -15.63
CA ILE A 107 5.55 -17.64 -14.63
C ILE A 107 6.73 -16.96 -13.94
N SER A 108 7.78 -17.70 -13.59
CA SER A 108 8.95 -17.18 -12.87
C SER A 108 9.74 -16.15 -13.69
N ILE A 109 9.69 -16.21 -15.02
CA ILE A 109 10.29 -15.23 -15.92
C ILE A 109 9.33 -14.15 -16.44
N SER A 110 8.07 -14.21 -16.04
CA SER A 110 7.08 -13.27 -16.56
C SER A 110 7.38 -11.83 -16.12
N ARG A 111 6.81 -10.85 -16.83
CA ARG A 111 6.94 -9.44 -16.44
C ARG A 111 6.51 -9.27 -14.99
N ARG A 112 7.39 -8.71 -14.19
CA ARG A 112 7.16 -8.37 -12.78
C ARG A 112 6.12 -7.25 -12.72
N SER A 113 5.06 -7.49 -11.95
CA SER A 113 4.07 -6.46 -11.63
C SER A 113 3.45 -6.76 -10.27
N PRO A 114 3.00 -5.72 -9.53
CA PRO A 114 2.50 -5.88 -8.16
C PRO A 114 1.32 -6.87 -8.07
N GLU A 115 0.44 -6.87 -9.07
CA GLU A 115 -0.76 -7.71 -9.09
C GLU A 115 -0.44 -9.21 -9.11
N LYS A 116 0.77 -9.59 -9.57
CA LYS A 116 1.18 -10.98 -9.71
C LYS A 116 1.79 -11.57 -8.45
N LEU A 117 2.22 -10.74 -7.49
CA LEU A 117 3.00 -11.18 -6.33
C LEU A 117 2.36 -12.37 -5.63
N PHE A 118 1.09 -12.24 -5.24
CA PHE A 118 0.40 -13.24 -4.42
C PHE A 118 0.27 -14.60 -5.11
N LYS A 119 0.04 -14.63 -6.43
CA LYS A 119 -0.05 -15.90 -7.17
C LYS A 119 1.32 -16.52 -7.42
N ILE A 120 2.37 -15.71 -7.52
CA ILE A 120 3.75 -16.21 -7.55
C ILE A 120 4.11 -16.83 -6.20
N LEU A 121 3.68 -16.24 -5.09
CA LEU A 121 3.85 -16.81 -3.75
C LEU A 121 3.07 -18.12 -3.60
N ASP A 122 1.79 -18.16 -4.01
CA ASP A 122 0.99 -19.39 -3.99
C ASP A 122 1.68 -20.53 -4.79
N LEU A 123 2.32 -20.19 -5.91
CA LEU A 123 3.05 -21.12 -6.77
C LEU A 123 4.38 -21.57 -6.13
N HIS A 124 5.11 -20.64 -5.54
CA HIS A 124 6.34 -20.90 -4.79
C HIS A 124 6.07 -21.88 -3.64
N ASP A 125 5.05 -21.62 -2.82
CA ASP A 125 4.73 -22.43 -1.66
C ASP A 125 4.24 -23.82 -2.06
N ALA A 126 3.45 -23.92 -3.14
CA ALA A 126 3.05 -25.20 -3.70
C ALA A 126 4.24 -26.02 -4.23
N LEU A 127 5.23 -25.39 -4.86
CA LEU A 127 6.42 -26.09 -5.36
C LEU A 127 7.35 -26.49 -4.22
N SER A 128 7.52 -25.64 -3.21
CA SER A 128 8.29 -25.92 -1.99
C SER A 128 7.72 -27.14 -1.23
N ASP A 129 6.39 -27.19 -1.05
CA ASP A 129 5.67 -28.34 -0.47
C ASP A 129 5.85 -29.64 -1.27
N LEU A 130 6.12 -29.55 -2.57
CA LEU A 130 6.33 -30.70 -3.45
C LEU A 130 7.80 -31.12 -3.58
N LEU A 131 8.76 -30.28 -3.18
CA LEU A 131 10.18 -30.60 -3.33
C LEU A 131 10.59 -31.94 -2.70
N PRO A 132 10.20 -32.28 -1.45
CA PRO A 132 10.57 -33.56 -0.86
C PRO A 132 10.00 -34.76 -1.63
N ASP A 133 8.79 -34.64 -2.16
CA ASP A 133 8.16 -35.67 -2.98
C ASP A 133 8.87 -35.80 -4.33
N ILE A 134 9.27 -34.68 -4.95
CA ILE A 134 10.05 -34.65 -6.18
C ILE A 134 11.41 -35.34 -5.95
N ASP A 135 12.08 -35.03 -4.84
CA ASP A 135 13.36 -35.63 -4.50
C ASP A 135 13.27 -37.15 -4.32
N SER A 136 12.20 -37.62 -3.67
CA SER A 136 11.93 -39.06 -3.48
C SER A 136 11.57 -39.77 -4.79
N VAL A 137 10.72 -39.17 -5.63
CA VAL A 137 10.27 -39.79 -6.89
C VAL A 137 11.38 -39.80 -7.95
N PHE A 138 12.27 -38.81 -7.92
CA PHE A 138 13.34 -38.62 -8.90
C PHE A 138 14.74 -38.82 -8.30
N GLU A 139 14.89 -39.77 -7.37
CA GLU A 139 16.14 -40.04 -6.64
C GLU A 139 17.32 -40.43 -7.55
N SER A 140 17.04 -41.12 -8.66
CA SER A 140 18.05 -41.66 -9.58
C SER A 140 18.96 -40.59 -10.20
N LYS A 141 20.16 -40.99 -10.66
CA LYS A 141 21.09 -40.09 -11.39
C LYS A 141 20.51 -39.63 -12.73
N SER A 142 19.74 -40.48 -13.41
CA SER A 142 19.16 -40.15 -14.72
C SER A 142 18.07 -39.07 -14.61
N SER A 143 17.45 -38.92 -13.43
CA SER A 143 16.42 -37.93 -13.13
C SER A 143 16.91 -36.65 -12.46
N GLU A 144 18.22 -36.52 -12.20
CA GLU A 144 18.82 -35.35 -11.53
C GLU A 144 18.42 -34.02 -12.19
N SER A 145 18.37 -33.98 -13.53
CA SER A 145 17.96 -32.78 -14.28
C SER A 145 16.59 -32.23 -13.89
N ILE A 146 15.62 -33.08 -13.51
CA ILE A 146 14.27 -32.65 -13.11
C ILE A 146 14.30 -32.04 -11.70
N ARG A 147 15.07 -32.62 -10.78
CA ARG A 147 15.24 -32.08 -9.42
C ARG A 147 15.93 -30.72 -9.45
N VAL A 148 17.02 -30.63 -10.22
CA VAL A 148 17.74 -29.36 -10.44
C VAL A 148 16.81 -28.31 -11.04
N GLN A 149 16.01 -28.67 -12.05
CA GLN A 149 15.04 -27.75 -12.65
C GLN A 149 14.00 -27.26 -11.62
N ALA A 150 13.45 -28.15 -10.78
CA ALA A 150 12.47 -27.77 -9.77
C ALA A 150 13.04 -26.78 -8.73
N VAL A 151 14.27 -27.02 -8.27
CA VAL A 151 14.98 -26.12 -7.35
C VAL A 151 15.29 -24.77 -8.02
N GLU A 152 15.70 -24.78 -9.29
CA GLU A 152 15.98 -23.56 -10.05
C GLU A 152 14.70 -22.72 -10.24
N ILE A 153 13.58 -23.35 -10.59
CA ILE A 153 12.27 -22.68 -10.71
C ILE A 153 11.88 -22.05 -9.38
N LEU A 154 12.03 -22.77 -8.26
CA LEU A 154 11.72 -22.24 -6.94
C LEU A 154 12.56 -21.00 -6.61
N SER A 155 13.87 -21.05 -6.88
CA SER A 155 14.78 -19.92 -6.72
C SER A 155 14.36 -18.72 -7.59
N ARG A 156 13.99 -18.97 -8.86
CA ARG A 156 13.54 -17.92 -9.79
C ARG A 156 12.20 -17.31 -9.38
N LEU A 157 11.29 -18.08 -8.79
CA LEU A 157 10.03 -17.57 -8.23
C LEU A 157 10.30 -16.66 -7.03
N ALA A 158 11.24 -17.03 -6.15
CA ALA A 158 11.68 -16.19 -5.05
C ALA A 158 12.31 -14.87 -5.54
N GLU A 159 13.16 -14.92 -6.57
CA GLU A 159 13.71 -13.72 -7.23
C GLU A 159 12.63 -12.87 -7.91
N ALA A 160 11.61 -13.49 -8.50
CA ALA A 160 10.48 -12.78 -9.08
C ALA A 160 9.71 -12.03 -7.99
N ALA A 161 9.43 -12.65 -6.85
CA ALA A 161 8.77 -12.01 -5.71
C ALA A 161 9.58 -10.82 -5.16
N ARG A 162 10.91 -11.00 -4.94
CA ARG A 162 11.82 -9.92 -4.54
C ARG A 162 11.80 -8.76 -5.55
N GLY A 163 11.94 -9.08 -6.83
CA GLY A 163 11.93 -8.08 -7.89
C GLY A 163 10.60 -7.32 -8.01
N ILE A 164 9.45 -7.98 -7.78
CA ILE A 164 8.14 -7.31 -7.78
C ILE A 164 8.05 -6.29 -6.65
N LEU A 165 8.58 -6.61 -5.46
CA LEU A 165 8.59 -5.67 -4.35
C LEU A 165 9.45 -4.43 -4.66
N SER A 166 10.64 -4.62 -5.24
CA SER A 166 11.50 -3.51 -5.68
C SER A 166 10.88 -2.68 -6.82
N GLU A 167 10.19 -3.33 -7.76
CA GLU A 167 9.49 -2.63 -8.83
C GLU A 167 8.29 -1.84 -8.30
N PHE A 168 7.59 -2.37 -7.29
CA PHE A 168 6.55 -1.65 -6.58
C PHE A 168 7.09 -0.41 -5.86
N GLU A 169 8.19 -0.52 -5.11
CA GLU A 169 8.87 0.61 -4.48
C GLU A 169 9.22 1.72 -5.49
N SER A 170 9.83 1.33 -6.61
CA SER A 170 10.18 2.23 -7.70
C SER A 170 8.95 2.90 -8.34
N ALA A 171 7.86 2.14 -8.52
CA ALA A 171 6.61 2.64 -9.08
C ALA A 171 5.92 3.66 -8.15
N VAL A 172 5.94 3.43 -6.83
CA VAL A 172 5.40 4.39 -5.85
C VAL A 172 6.25 5.66 -5.82
N LEU A 173 7.58 5.54 -5.90
CA LEU A 173 8.48 6.69 -5.91
C LEU A 173 8.28 7.55 -7.16
N ARG A 174 8.20 6.92 -8.33
CA ARG A 174 8.15 7.57 -9.65
C ARG A 174 6.73 7.89 -10.12
N GLU A 175 5.73 7.82 -9.24
CA GLU A 175 4.36 8.11 -9.63
C GLU A 175 4.24 9.56 -10.15
N PRO A 176 3.82 9.76 -11.41
CA PRO A 176 3.98 11.03 -12.11
C PRO A 176 2.88 12.06 -11.83
N SER A 177 1.81 11.71 -11.09
CA SER A 177 0.69 12.61 -10.89
C SER A 177 1.12 13.87 -10.13
N ARG A 178 1.10 15.00 -10.84
CA ARG A 178 1.32 16.34 -10.27
C ARG A 178 0.02 17.06 -9.95
N VAL A 179 -1.13 16.45 -10.26
CA VAL A 179 -2.44 17.08 -10.09
C VAL A 179 -2.84 17.00 -8.61
N PRO A 180 -2.98 18.13 -7.90
CA PRO A 180 -3.46 18.12 -6.53
C PRO A 180 -4.89 17.58 -6.47
N VAL A 181 -5.19 16.78 -5.46
CA VAL A 181 -6.52 16.21 -5.30
C VAL A 181 -7.47 17.32 -4.83
N PRO A 182 -8.62 17.54 -5.49
CA PRO A 182 -9.58 18.54 -5.07
C PRO A 182 -9.98 18.36 -3.60
N GLY A 183 -10.05 19.48 -2.87
CA GLY A 183 -10.46 19.50 -1.45
C GLY A 183 -9.44 18.90 -0.47
N GLY A 184 -8.24 18.51 -0.90
CA GLY A 184 -7.18 18.03 0.00
C GLY A 184 -7.49 16.68 0.64
N THR A 185 -8.35 15.87 0.01
CA THR A 185 -8.73 14.54 0.52
C THR A 185 -7.59 13.50 0.37
N ILE A 186 -7.87 12.24 0.73
CA ILE A 186 -6.94 11.13 0.63
C ILE A 186 -6.59 10.87 -0.84
N HIS A 187 -5.30 10.80 -1.15
CA HIS A 187 -4.82 10.52 -2.50
C HIS A 187 -5.08 9.04 -2.88
N PRO A 188 -5.52 8.74 -4.12
CA PRO A 188 -5.75 7.36 -4.56
C PRO A 188 -4.53 6.45 -4.38
N LEU A 189 -3.32 6.94 -4.69
CA LEU A 189 -2.05 6.25 -4.39
C LEU A 189 -1.92 5.82 -2.93
N THR A 190 -2.29 6.66 -1.96
CA THR A 190 -2.25 6.31 -0.54
C THR A 190 -3.15 5.11 -0.24
N ARG A 191 -4.35 5.08 -0.83
CA ARG A 191 -5.28 3.96 -0.67
C ARG A 191 -4.73 2.69 -1.31
N TYR A 192 -4.23 2.80 -2.54
CA TYR A 192 -3.65 1.69 -3.28
C TYR A 192 -2.48 1.06 -2.54
N VAL A 193 -1.49 1.88 -2.13
CA VAL A 193 -0.30 1.40 -1.43
C VAL A 193 -0.65 0.77 -0.09
N MET A 194 -1.50 1.42 0.71
CA MET A 194 -1.86 0.86 2.02
C MET A 194 -2.68 -0.43 1.89
N ASN A 195 -3.57 -0.54 0.90
CA ASN A 195 -4.28 -1.79 0.65
C ASN A 195 -3.32 -2.90 0.20
N TYR A 196 -2.34 -2.58 -0.65
CA TYR A 196 -1.35 -3.55 -1.10
C TYR A 196 -0.46 -4.03 0.05
N ILE A 197 0.00 -3.13 0.92
CA ILE A 197 0.75 -3.48 2.15
C ILE A 197 -0.09 -4.36 3.09
N SER A 198 -1.39 -4.06 3.24
CA SER A 198 -2.29 -4.92 4.02
C SER A 198 -2.46 -6.31 3.42
N LEU A 199 -2.43 -6.47 2.10
CA LEU A 199 -2.44 -7.80 1.49
C LEU A 199 -1.09 -8.52 1.66
N ILE A 200 0.03 -7.79 1.66
CA ILE A 200 1.35 -8.35 1.96
C ILE A 200 1.39 -8.93 3.39
N SER A 201 0.73 -8.30 4.37
CA SER A 201 0.72 -8.82 5.74
C SER A 201 0.08 -10.20 5.86
N ASP A 202 -0.87 -10.56 4.98
CA ASP A 202 -1.48 -11.89 4.98
C ASP A 202 -0.47 -12.99 4.55
N TYR A 203 0.57 -12.61 3.81
CA TYR A 203 1.64 -13.49 3.32
C TYR A 203 2.95 -13.33 4.12
N LYS A 204 2.87 -12.80 5.36
CA LYS A 204 4.02 -12.49 6.23
C LYS A 204 5.02 -13.64 6.34
N GLN A 205 4.56 -14.87 6.58
CA GLN A 205 5.44 -16.02 6.83
C GLN A 205 6.33 -16.33 5.61
N THR A 206 5.71 -16.58 4.46
CA THR A 206 6.41 -16.83 3.20
C THR A 206 7.36 -15.68 2.83
N LEU A 207 6.90 -14.43 2.96
CA LEU A 207 7.70 -13.27 2.56
C LEU A 207 8.88 -12.98 3.48
N ILE A 208 8.81 -13.32 4.77
CA ILE A 208 9.96 -13.23 5.69
C ILE A 208 11.09 -14.16 5.25
N GLU A 209 10.75 -15.37 4.80
CA GLU A 209 11.75 -16.33 4.32
C GLU A 209 12.36 -15.90 2.98
N LEU A 210 11.55 -15.34 2.08
CA LEU A 210 12.00 -14.96 0.74
C LEU A 210 12.77 -13.63 0.71
N ILE A 211 12.46 -12.69 1.58
CA ILE A 211 13.08 -11.36 1.57
C ILE A 211 14.26 -11.34 2.53
N VAL A 212 15.45 -11.58 1.98
CA VAL A 212 16.70 -11.69 2.75
C VAL A 212 17.54 -10.41 2.70
N SER A 213 17.40 -9.60 1.65
CA SER A 213 18.16 -8.37 1.44
C SER A 213 17.39 -7.14 1.91
N LYS A 214 18.06 -6.20 2.59
CA LYS A 214 17.48 -4.91 2.97
C LYS A 214 17.07 -4.09 1.72
N PRO A 215 16.10 -3.15 1.87
CA PRO A 215 15.76 -2.22 0.80
C PRO A 215 17.00 -1.45 0.33
N SER A 216 17.11 -1.28 -0.99
CA SER A 216 18.17 -0.46 -1.60
C SER A 216 17.80 1.01 -1.43
N THR A 217 18.07 1.58 -0.27
CA THR A 217 18.14 3.04 -0.13
C THR A 217 19.31 3.52 -0.95
N GLY A 218 19.13 4.60 -1.72
CA GLY A 218 20.25 5.24 -2.42
C GLY A 218 21.43 5.47 -1.46
N PRO A 219 22.67 5.58 -1.96
CA PRO A 219 23.83 5.76 -1.10
C PRO A 219 23.59 6.92 -0.12
N ARG A 220 24.04 6.79 1.14
CA ARG A 220 23.94 7.85 2.18
C ARG A 220 24.55 9.21 1.78
N TYR A 221 25.30 9.25 0.67
CA TYR A 221 25.93 10.43 0.07
C TYR A 221 25.41 10.76 -1.33
N SER A 222 24.34 10.10 -1.77
CA SER A 222 23.59 10.45 -2.97
C SER A 222 22.86 11.75 -2.70
N SER A 223 23.44 12.86 -3.14
CA SER A 223 22.83 14.19 -3.17
C SER A 223 21.68 14.31 -4.18
N ASP A 224 20.90 13.23 -4.38
CA ASP A 224 19.69 13.27 -5.19
C ASP A 224 18.51 13.70 -4.30
N PRO A 225 18.01 14.94 -4.44
CA PRO A 225 16.89 15.43 -3.66
C PRO A 225 15.57 14.70 -3.98
N ASN A 226 15.55 13.79 -4.96
CA ASN A 226 14.37 13.03 -5.38
C ASN A 226 14.21 11.66 -4.69
N VAL A 227 15.11 11.28 -3.78
CA VAL A 227 15.00 10.04 -3.01
C VAL A 227 14.93 10.38 -1.52
N PRO A 228 13.98 9.82 -0.77
CA PRO A 228 13.93 10.05 0.68
C PRO A 228 15.12 9.39 1.37
N ASP A 229 15.69 10.07 2.36
CA ASP A 229 16.71 9.48 3.21
C ASP A 229 16.08 8.80 4.43
N MET A 230 16.54 7.59 4.75
CA MET A 230 16.14 6.87 5.96
C MET A 230 17.32 6.01 6.45
N ASP A 231 17.69 6.22 7.70
CA ASP A 231 18.61 5.33 8.38
C ASP A 231 17.87 4.14 9.02
N PHE A 232 18.18 2.94 8.55
CA PHE A 232 17.67 1.69 9.12
C PHE A 232 18.47 1.17 10.32
N SER A 233 19.57 1.83 10.70
CA SER A 233 20.40 1.44 11.85
C SER A 233 19.59 1.34 13.15
N GLU A 234 18.62 2.24 13.33
CA GLU A 234 17.70 2.27 14.48
C GLU A 234 16.78 1.03 14.57
N TYR A 235 16.66 0.26 13.48
CA TYR A 235 15.78 -0.91 13.38
C TYR A 235 16.57 -2.23 13.28
N GLU A 236 17.91 -2.17 13.37
CA GLU A 236 18.77 -3.36 13.29
C GLU A 236 18.53 -4.31 14.47
N GLY A 237 18.25 -5.58 14.16
CA GLY A 237 18.04 -6.65 15.14
C GLY A 237 16.63 -6.72 15.74
N GLN A 238 15.75 -5.75 15.45
CA GLN A 238 14.36 -5.73 15.96
C GLN A 238 13.31 -5.97 14.87
N ALA A 239 13.54 -5.49 13.65
CA ALA A 239 12.61 -5.61 12.53
C ALA A 239 13.07 -6.69 11.53
N SER A 240 12.13 -7.46 10.99
CA SER A 240 12.41 -8.36 9.87
C SER A 240 12.76 -7.54 8.61
N THR A 241 13.49 -8.14 7.68
CA THR A 241 13.82 -7.48 6.41
C THR A 241 12.56 -7.04 5.64
N LEU A 242 11.51 -7.88 5.65
CA LEU A 242 10.19 -7.52 5.11
C LEU A 242 9.64 -6.25 5.78
N ALA A 243 9.72 -6.14 7.12
CA ALA A 243 9.26 -4.95 7.82
C ALA A 243 10.01 -3.69 7.37
N LEU A 244 11.33 -3.78 7.12
CA LEU A 244 12.12 -2.66 6.59
C LEU A 244 11.62 -2.23 5.21
N HIS A 245 11.30 -3.17 4.31
CA HIS A 245 10.69 -2.87 3.02
C HIS A 245 9.32 -2.21 3.15
N LEU A 246 8.45 -2.68 4.06
CA LEU A 246 7.14 -2.06 4.28
C LEU A 246 7.26 -0.63 4.82
N ILE A 247 8.16 -0.41 5.78
CA ILE A 247 8.48 0.93 6.29
C ILE A 247 9.00 1.80 5.14
N TRP A 248 9.91 1.28 4.32
CA TRP A 248 10.47 1.99 3.17
C TRP A 248 9.41 2.42 2.16
N ILE A 249 8.46 1.54 1.81
CA ILE A 249 7.34 1.87 0.93
C ILE A 249 6.50 3.01 1.54
N ILE A 250 6.23 2.99 2.85
CA ILE A 250 5.48 4.06 3.53
C ILE A 250 6.27 5.38 3.48
N VAL A 251 7.59 5.34 3.61
CA VAL A 251 8.46 6.53 3.51
C VAL A 251 8.45 7.11 2.11
N ILE A 252 8.58 6.26 1.09
CA ILE A 252 8.49 6.65 -0.32
C ILE A 252 7.13 7.30 -0.59
N LEU A 253 6.05 6.68 -0.12
CA LEU A 253 4.71 7.22 -0.25
C LEU A 253 4.61 8.61 0.39
N GLN A 254 5.11 8.79 1.61
CA GLN A 254 5.10 10.09 2.29
C GLN A 254 5.91 11.15 1.54
N PHE A 255 7.08 10.77 1.02
CA PHE A 255 7.93 11.65 0.24
C PHE A 255 7.24 12.11 -1.05
N ASN A 256 6.61 11.17 -1.77
CA ASN A 256 5.84 11.47 -2.96
C ASN A 256 4.64 12.39 -2.66
N LEU A 257 3.93 12.15 -1.54
CA LEU A 257 2.82 13.01 -1.09
C LEU A 257 3.30 14.42 -0.69
N ASP A 258 4.46 14.54 -0.04
CA ASP A 258 5.06 15.85 0.26
C ASP A 258 5.37 16.63 -1.01
N GLY A 259 5.96 15.96 -2.02
CA GLY A 259 6.17 16.52 -3.34
C GLY A 259 4.87 17.06 -3.97
N LYS A 260 3.78 16.28 -3.89
CA LYS A 260 2.46 16.69 -4.38
C LYS A 260 1.84 17.83 -3.59
N SER A 261 2.08 17.88 -2.28
CA SER A 261 1.54 18.93 -1.42
C SER A 261 2.03 20.33 -1.83
N LYS A 262 3.23 20.42 -2.43
CA LYS A 262 3.82 21.67 -2.93
C LYS A 262 3.09 22.25 -4.15
N HIS A 263 2.22 21.49 -4.80
CA HIS A 263 1.42 21.96 -5.93
C HIS A 263 0.10 22.64 -5.51
N TYR A 264 -0.29 22.60 -4.23
CA TYR A 264 -1.42 23.39 -3.74
C TYR A 264 -1.05 24.88 -3.64
N LYS A 265 -1.95 25.75 -4.08
CA LYS A 265 -1.78 27.21 -3.95
C LYS A 265 -1.94 27.69 -2.50
N ASP A 266 -2.82 27.04 -1.74
CA ASP A 266 -3.06 27.35 -0.33
C ASP A 266 -2.23 26.42 0.56
N THR A 267 -1.31 27.00 1.33
CA THR A 267 -0.45 26.29 2.28
C THR A 267 -1.24 25.54 3.35
N SER A 268 -2.37 26.09 3.79
CA SER A 268 -3.26 25.45 4.77
C SER A 268 -3.86 24.17 4.19
N LEU A 269 -4.25 24.20 2.91
CA LEU A 269 -4.76 23.04 2.20
C LEU A 269 -3.68 21.97 1.98
N ALA A 270 -2.43 22.38 1.70
CA ALA A 270 -1.29 21.46 1.62
C ALA A 270 -1.07 20.70 2.94
N HIS A 271 -1.13 21.41 4.08
CA HIS A 271 -1.03 20.78 5.40
C HIS A 271 -2.21 19.86 5.72
N LEU A 272 -3.43 20.25 5.33
CA LEU A 272 -4.62 19.42 5.50
C LEU A 272 -4.56 18.14 4.64
N PHE A 273 -4.07 18.25 3.41
CA PHE A 273 -3.80 17.10 2.55
C PHE A 273 -2.82 16.12 3.18
N MET A 274 -1.68 16.62 3.69
CA MET A 274 -0.71 15.77 4.39
C MET A 274 -1.30 15.14 5.65
N MET A 275 -2.06 15.91 6.44
CA MET A 275 -2.76 15.42 7.62
C MET A 275 -3.70 14.26 7.29
N ASN A 276 -4.57 14.42 6.28
CA ASN A 276 -5.51 13.39 5.84
C ASN A 276 -4.82 12.09 5.41
N ASN A 277 -3.77 12.20 4.60
CA ASN A 277 -3.07 11.03 4.08
C ASN A 277 -2.25 10.32 5.16
N VAL A 278 -1.51 11.06 6.01
CA VAL A 278 -0.75 10.45 7.10
C VAL A 278 -1.68 9.84 8.16
N HIS A 279 -2.80 10.50 8.47
CA HIS A 279 -3.81 9.93 9.36
C HIS A 279 -4.37 8.61 8.81
N TYR A 280 -4.71 8.56 7.52
CA TYR A 280 -5.18 7.34 6.88
C TYR A 280 -4.16 6.20 6.97
N ILE A 281 -2.87 6.48 6.74
CA ILE A 281 -1.78 5.50 6.91
C ILE A 281 -1.75 4.98 8.34
N VAL A 282 -1.79 5.88 9.34
CA VAL A 282 -1.80 5.51 10.77
C VAL A 282 -3.01 4.64 11.11
N GLN A 283 -4.21 4.98 10.64
CA GLN A 283 -5.41 4.19 10.89
C GLN A 283 -5.34 2.81 10.24
N LYS A 284 -4.81 2.71 9.02
CA LYS A 284 -4.61 1.42 8.35
C LYS A 284 -3.64 0.51 9.10
N ILE A 285 -2.54 1.06 9.62
CA ILE A 285 -1.60 0.30 10.44
C ILE A 285 -2.25 -0.12 11.77
N LYS A 286 -2.99 0.77 12.44
CA LYS A 286 -3.69 0.43 13.70
C LYS A 286 -4.81 -0.60 13.51
N GLY A 287 -5.44 -0.61 12.34
CA GLY A 287 -6.56 -1.51 12.02
C GLY A 287 -6.14 -2.96 11.73
N SER A 288 -4.88 -3.24 11.42
CA SER A 288 -4.36 -4.60 11.23
C SER A 288 -3.30 -4.91 12.30
N PRO A 289 -3.56 -5.89 13.20
CA PRO A 289 -2.58 -6.25 14.22
C PRO A 289 -1.28 -6.80 13.61
N GLU A 290 -1.37 -7.55 12.51
CA GLU A 290 -0.21 -8.11 11.79
C GLU A 290 0.66 -6.99 11.21
N LEU A 291 0.03 -6.00 10.58
CA LEU A 291 0.75 -4.85 10.03
C LEU A 291 1.37 -4.00 11.15
N ARG A 292 0.65 -3.79 12.25
CA ARG A 292 1.18 -3.08 13.43
C ARG A 292 2.40 -3.79 14.01
N GLU A 293 2.34 -5.10 14.16
CA GLU A 293 3.44 -5.92 14.67
C GLU A 293 4.68 -5.78 13.77
N MET A 294 4.52 -5.88 12.45
CA MET A 294 5.64 -5.76 11.51
C MET A 294 6.24 -4.35 11.49
N ILE A 295 5.41 -3.31 11.45
CA ILE A 295 5.88 -1.92 11.37
C ILE A 295 6.53 -1.47 12.69
N GLY A 296 6.03 -1.97 13.82
CA GLY A 296 6.51 -1.62 15.15
C GLY A 296 5.93 -0.31 15.69
N ASP A 297 5.73 -0.27 17.01
CA ASP A 297 5.12 0.87 17.70
C ASP A 297 6.00 2.14 17.63
N ASP A 298 7.32 2.00 17.50
CA ASP A 298 8.24 3.14 17.42
C ASP A 298 8.08 3.92 16.11
N TYR A 299 8.01 3.24 14.97
CA TYR A 299 7.74 3.92 13.70
C TYR A 299 6.31 4.48 13.67
N LEU A 300 5.33 3.75 14.21
CA LEU A 300 3.96 4.25 14.35
C LEU A 300 3.88 5.54 15.19
N ARG A 301 4.70 5.65 16.25
CA ARG A 301 4.83 6.87 17.05
C ARG A 301 5.40 8.02 16.22
N LYS A 302 6.43 7.79 15.39
CA LYS A 302 6.98 8.78 14.46
C LYS A 302 5.92 9.26 13.45
N LEU A 303 5.15 8.35 12.86
CA LEU A 303 4.03 8.68 11.96
C LEU A 303 2.97 9.55 12.65
N THR A 304 2.59 9.18 13.86
CA THR A 304 1.63 9.94 14.66
C THR A 304 2.15 11.34 14.99
N GLY A 305 3.46 11.48 15.24
CA GLY A 305 4.14 12.77 15.38
C GLY A 305 4.02 13.64 14.13
N LYS A 306 4.32 13.08 12.95
CA LYS A 306 4.16 13.79 11.66
C LYS A 306 2.72 14.27 11.44
N PHE A 307 1.73 13.41 11.71
CA PHE A 307 0.31 13.77 11.66
C PHE A 307 0.00 14.99 12.56
N ARG A 308 0.45 14.98 13.82
CA ARG A 308 0.25 16.09 14.77
C ARG A 308 0.91 17.38 14.31
N VAL A 309 2.10 17.30 13.71
CA VAL A 309 2.79 18.45 13.12
C VAL A 309 1.97 19.02 11.97
N SER A 310 1.47 18.19 11.05
CA SER A 310 0.61 18.66 9.95
C SER A 310 -0.67 19.34 10.44
N ALA A 311 -1.35 18.77 11.44
CA ALA A 311 -2.53 19.37 12.05
C ALA A 311 -2.22 20.74 12.69
N THR A 312 -1.10 20.84 13.42
CA THR A 312 -0.66 22.09 14.05
C THR A 312 -0.28 23.14 13.01
N SER A 313 0.43 22.75 11.94
CA SER A 313 0.82 23.65 10.86
C SER A 313 -0.38 24.18 10.08
N TYR A 314 -1.38 23.33 9.80
CA TYR A 314 -2.66 23.76 9.25
C TYR A 314 -3.31 24.83 10.14
N GLN A 315 -3.48 24.52 11.44
CA GLN A 315 -4.12 25.45 12.37
C GLN A 315 -3.38 26.79 12.45
N ARG A 316 -2.04 26.76 12.44
CA ARG A 316 -1.22 27.98 12.45
C ARG A 316 -1.37 28.78 11.17
N ALA A 317 -1.32 28.13 10.00
CA ALA A 317 -1.39 28.79 8.70
C ALA A 317 -2.73 29.51 8.48
N THR A 318 -3.84 28.91 8.93
CA THR A 318 -5.17 29.54 8.81
C THR A 318 -5.48 30.48 9.98
N TRP A 319 -5.45 29.99 11.21
CA TRP A 319 -6.16 30.63 12.33
C TRP A 319 -5.35 31.69 13.06
N VAL A 320 -4.01 31.70 12.95
CA VAL A 320 -3.18 32.73 13.60
C VAL A 320 -3.57 34.13 13.13
N ARG A 321 -3.82 34.30 11.83
CA ARG A 321 -4.19 35.61 11.27
C ARG A 321 -5.62 36.02 11.69
N VAL A 322 -6.56 35.08 11.71
CA VAL A 322 -7.94 35.33 12.16
C VAL A 322 -7.96 35.72 13.65
N LEU A 323 -7.24 34.97 14.49
CA LEU A 323 -7.14 35.25 15.92
C LEU A 323 -6.37 36.54 16.22
N TYR A 324 -5.44 36.95 15.35
CA TYR A 324 -4.74 38.23 15.48
C TYR A 324 -5.70 39.43 15.36
N CYS A 325 -6.78 39.32 14.59
CA CYS A 325 -7.81 40.36 14.52
C CYS A 325 -8.54 40.57 15.86
N LEU A 326 -8.51 39.57 16.76
CA LEU A 326 -9.21 39.56 18.05
C LEU A 326 -8.30 39.93 19.23
N ARG A 327 -7.10 40.46 18.97
CA ARG A 327 -6.17 40.94 20.00
C ARG A 327 -6.35 42.43 20.29
N ASP A 328 -5.94 42.83 21.50
CA ASP A 328 -6.05 44.23 21.96
C ASP A 328 -4.91 45.12 21.45
N GLU A 329 -3.83 44.50 21.00
CA GLU A 329 -2.63 45.18 20.52
C GLU A 329 -2.97 46.17 19.39
N GLY A 330 -2.62 47.45 19.59
CA GLY A 330 -2.87 48.52 18.63
C GLY A 330 -4.27 49.15 18.67
N LEU A 331 -5.13 48.76 19.63
CA LEU A 331 -6.46 49.38 19.81
C LEU A 331 -6.47 50.57 20.78
N HIS A 332 -5.46 50.66 21.64
CA HIS A 332 -5.31 51.75 22.61
C HIS A 332 -4.38 52.83 22.06
N VAL A 333 -4.83 54.08 22.08
CA VAL A 333 -4.00 55.24 21.73
C VAL A 333 -3.53 55.88 23.04
N SER A 334 -2.22 55.86 23.28
CA SER A 334 -1.60 56.56 24.42
C SER A 334 -1.32 58.01 24.03
N GLY A 335 -2.29 58.90 24.26
CA GLY A 335 -2.12 60.35 24.16
C GLY A 335 -2.13 61.00 25.55
N SER A 336 -1.43 62.14 25.70
CA SER A 336 -1.08 62.78 26.97
C SER A 336 -2.25 63.19 27.90
N PHE A 337 -3.51 63.04 27.49
CA PHE A 337 -4.68 63.42 28.31
C PHE A 337 -5.90 62.46 28.23
N SER A 338 -5.81 61.31 27.56
CA SER A 338 -6.83 60.25 27.69
C SER A 338 -6.34 58.90 27.16
N SER A 339 -6.43 57.83 27.96
CA SER A 339 -6.28 56.44 27.53
C SER A 339 -7.61 55.92 26.97
N GLY A 340 -7.86 56.15 25.68
CA GLY A 340 -9.09 55.74 25.00
C GLY A 340 -8.88 54.60 24.00
N VAL A 341 -9.90 53.75 23.83
CA VAL A 341 -9.97 52.81 22.70
C VAL A 341 -10.28 53.59 21.43
N SER A 342 -9.47 53.40 20.38
CA SER A 342 -9.72 54.00 19.08
C SER A 342 -10.92 53.34 18.39
N LYS A 343 -12.03 54.06 18.25
CA LYS A 343 -13.23 53.57 17.56
C LYS A 343 -12.97 53.27 16.08
N SER A 344 -12.06 53.98 15.41
CA SER A 344 -11.70 53.71 14.01
C SER A 344 -10.91 52.41 13.88
N ALA A 345 -9.86 52.24 14.68
CA ALA A 345 -9.05 51.01 14.69
C ALA A 345 -9.89 49.78 15.05
N LEU A 346 -10.82 49.93 16.00
CA LEU A 346 -11.74 48.85 16.38
C LEU A 346 -12.68 48.44 15.24
N ARG A 347 -13.24 49.42 14.52
CA ARG A 347 -14.08 49.17 13.32
C ARG A 347 -13.31 48.44 12.22
N GLU A 348 -12.05 48.82 12.00
CA GLU A 348 -11.17 48.15 11.04
C GLU A 348 -10.86 46.70 11.46
N ARG A 349 -10.61 46.45 12.75
CA ARG A 349 -10.41 45.07 13.27
C ARG A 349 -11.62 44.19 13.04
N PHE A 350 -12.83 44.66 13.34
CA PHE A 350 -14.06 43.90 13.09
C PHE A 350 -14.27 43.61 11.59
N LYS A 351 -14.04 44.61 10.72
CA LYS A 351 -14.11 44.40 9.27
C LYS A 351 -13.09 43.39 8.77
N ALA A 352 -11.84 43.48 9.25
CA ALA A 352 -10.79 42.53 8.92
C ALA A 352 -11.16 41.11 9.37
N PHE A 353 -11.64 40.96 10.61
CA PHE A 353 -12.11 39.67 11.12
C PHE A 353 -13.22 39.08 10.24
N ASN A 354 -14.28 39.87 9.95
CA ASN A 354 -15.41 39.39 9.15
C ASN A 354 -14.94 38.93 7.76
N SER A 355 -14.13 39.73 7.08
CA SER A 355 -13.61 39.38 5.75
C SER A 355 -12.74 38.13 5.78
N MET A 356 -11.87 37.99 6.78
CA MET A 356 -10.99 36.82 6.90
C MET A 356 -11.77 35.55 7.26
N PHE A 357 -12.73 35.66 8.18
CA PHE A 357 -13.58 34.53 8.55
C PHE A 357 -14.45 34.07 7.40
N GLU A 358 -15.05 35.00 6.63
CA GLU A 358 -15.83 34.68 5.43
C GLU A 358 -15.01 33.95 4.37
N GLU A 359 -13.77 34.40 4.16
CA GLU A 359 -12.86 33.74 3.23
C GLU A 359 -12.55 32.30 3.69
N VAL A 360 -12.20 32.13 4.97
CA VAL A 360 -11.92 30.82 5.57
C VAL A 360 -13.14 29.91 5.51
N HIS A 361 -14.32 30.39 5.87
CA HIS A 361 -15.54 29.58 5.83
C HIS A 361 -15.89 29.15 4.41
N ARG A 362 -15.80 30.08 3.45
CA ARG A 362 -16.03 29.78 2.03
C ARG A 362 -15.04 28.73 1.49
N THR A 363 -13.76 28.82 1.82
CA THR A 363 -12.75 27.89 1.32
C THR A 363 -12.82 26.55 2.03
N GLN A 364 -12.82 26.54 3.36
CA GLN A 364 -12.72 25.30 4.15
C GLN A 364 -13.98 24.44 4.12
N ALA A 365 -15.16 25.02 3.87
CA ALA A 365 -16.36 24.22 3.61
C ALA A 365 -16.21 23.31 2.38
N THR A 366 -15.45 23.76 1.36
CA THR A 366 -15.18 22.98 0.15
C THR A 366 -14.08 21.94 0.32
N TRP A 367 -13.33 21.99 1.41
CA TRP A 367 -12.30 21.00 1.72
C TRP A 367 -12.94 19.75 2.29
N LEU A 368 -12.25 18.61 2.22
CA LEU A 368 -12.82 17.33 2.63
C LEU A 368 -11.87 16.60 3.57
N ILE A 369 -12.34 16.28 4.77
CA ILE A 369 -11.70 15.33 5.69
C ILE A 369 -12.58 14.08 5.73
N PRO A 370 -12.18 12.97 5.07
CA PRO A 370 -13.02 11.77 4.99
C PRO A 370 -13.28 11.09 6.33
N ASP A 371 -12.32 11.14 7.25
CA ASP A 371 -12.44 10.56 8.58
C ASP A 371 -13.30 11.45 9.48
N THR A 372 -14.45 10.94 9.94
CA THR A 372 -15.41 11.72 10.71
C THR A 372 -14.88 12.08 12.09
N GLN A 373 -14.12 11.21 12.73
CA GLN A 373 -13.56 11.48 14.05
C GLN A 373 -12.52 12.60 13.97
N LEU A 374 -11.59 12.51 13.02
CA LEU A 374 -10.60 13.55 12.77
C LEU A 374 -11.26 14.89 12.43
N ARG A 375 -12.33 14.86 11.63
CA ARG A 375 -13.09 16.05 11.26
C ARG A 375 -13.66 16.75 12.50
N GLU A 376 -14.32 16.00 13.36
CA GLU A 376 -14.91 16.56 14.58
C GLU A 376 -13.86 17.03 15.58
N GLU A 377 -12.79 16.27 15.79
CA GLU A 377 -11.66 16.69 16.64
C GLU A 377 -11.07 18.04 16.17
N LEU A 378 -10.95 18.22 14.85
CA LEU A 378 -10.43 19.47 14.30
C LEU A 378 -11.42 20.63 14.45
N ARG A 379 -12.73 20.39 14.24
CA ARG A 379 -13.79 21.38 14.48
C ARG A 379 -13.82 21.83 15.93
N ILE A 380 -13.79 20.89 16.87
CA ILE A 380 -13.73 21.16 18.31
C ILE A 380 -12.50 22.02 18.62
N SER A 381 -11.31 21.62 18.14
CA SER A 381 -10.08 22.36 18.39
C SER A 381 -10.09 23.79 17.83
N ILE A 382 -10.78 24.02 16.70
CA ILE A 382 -10.98 25.36 16.15
C ILE A 382 -11.94 26.16 17.04
N SER A 383 -13.09 25.58 17.40
CA SER A 383 -14.10 26.22 18.26
C SER A 383 -13.54 26.62 19.63
N GLU A 384 -12.76 25.76 20.26
CA GLU A 384 -12.11 26.01 21.55
C GLU A 384 -11.14 27.20 21.52
N LYS A 385 -10.57 27.53 20.36
CA LYS A 385 -9.66 28.67 20.20
C LYS A 385 -10.40 29.92 19.75
N LEU A 386 -11.33 29.78 18.80
CA LEU A 386 -12.04 30.89 18.17
C LEU A 386 -13.12 31.48 19.09
N LEU A 387 -13.99 30.65 19.66
CA LEU A 387 -15.17 31.14 20.37
C LEU A 387 -14.80 31.89 21.65
N PRO A 388 -13.85 31.44 22.51
CA PRO A 388 -13.45 32.21 23.68
C PRO A 388 -12.78 33.54 23.31
N ALA A 389 -11.93 33.54 22.29
CA ALA A 389 -11.27 34.76 21.81
C ALA A 389 -12.29 35.78 21.28
N TYR A 390 -13.25 35.32 20.48
CA TYR A 390 -14.30 36.18 19.94
C TYR A 390 -15.24 36.70 21.03
N ARG A 391 -15.69 35.82 21.94
CA ARG A 391 -16.57 36.20 23.07
C ARG A 391 -15.90 37.24 23.97
N SER A 392 -14.62 37.07 24.28
CA SER A 392 -13.85 38.03 25.08
C SER A 392 -13.67 39.37 24.35
N PHE A 393 -13.36 39.34 23.05
CA PHE A 393 -13.23 40.55 22.24
C PHE A 393 -14.55 41.31 22.13
N LEU A 394 -15.63 40.60 21.81
CA LEU A 394 -16.97 41.18 21.72
C LEU A 394 -17.42 41.75 23.07
N GLY A 395 -17.29 41.01 24.17
CA GLY A 395 -17.70 41.46 25.49
C GLY A 395 -17.03 42.77 25.94
N ARG A 396 -15.75 42.98 25.56
CA ARG A 396 -14.99 44.18 25.92
C ARG A 396 -15.27 45.38 25.03
N PHE A 397 -15.53 45.15 23.73
CA PHE A 397 -15.56 46.24 22.75
C PHE A 397 -16.95 46.51 22.13
N ARG A 398 -17.96 45.68 22.42
CA ARG A 398 -19.32 45.81 21.87
C ARG A 398 -19.96 47.18 22.13
N SER A 399 -19.90 47.67 23.37
CA SER A 399 -20.47 48.98 23.76
C SER A 399 -19.86 50.17 22.99
N HIS A 400 -18.58 50.06 22.59
CA HIS A 400 -17.88 51.09 21.82
C HIS A 400 -18.34 51.17 20.35
N ILE A 401 -18.92 50.09 19.81
CA ILE A 401 -19.46 50.00 18.45
C ILE A 401 -20.96 50.27 18.41
N GLU A 402 -21.72 49.73 19.37
CA GLU A 402 -23.17 49.93 19.47
C GLU A 402 -23.56 51.39 19.72
N SER A 403 -22.65 52.19 20.30
CA SER A 403 -22.80 53.64 20.45
C SER A 403 -22.59 54.45 19.15
N GLY A 404 -22.34 53.79 18.02
CA GLY A 404 -22.09 54.42 16.71
C GLY A 404 -23.26 54.29 15.72
N ARG A 405 -23.13 54.92 14.53
CA ARG A 405 -24.07 54.72 13.42
C ARG A 405 -23.80 53.37 12.74
N HIS A 406 -24.84 52.56 12.56
CA HIS A 406 -24.83 51.25 11.87
C HIS A 406 -23.94 50.16 12.48
N PRO A 407 -24.18 49.72 13.73
CA PRO A 407 -23.43 48.63 14.37
C PRO A 407 -23.48 47.29 13.60
N GLU A 408 -24.58 47.03 12.90
CA GLU A 408 -24.80 45.85 12.05
C GLU A 408 -23.78 45.68 10.93
N ASN A 409 -23.14 46.77 10.49
CA ASN A 409 -22.11 46.73 9.46
C ASN A 409 -20.73 46.27 9.98
N TYR A 410 -20.57 46.15 11.30
CA TYR A 410 -19.30 45.80 11.94
C TYR A 410 -19.41 44.49 12.74
N ILE A 411 -20.49 44.28 13.48
CA ILE A 411 -20.75 43.03 14.20
C ILE A 411 -21.68 42.17 13.34
N LYS A 412 -21.10 41.35 12.46
CA LYS A 412 -21.83 40.52 11.50
C LYS A 412 -22.23 39.14 12.04
N TYR A 413 -21.52 38.64 13.04
CA TYR A 413 -21.65 37.28 13.55
C TYR A 413 -21.95 37.30 15.06
N SER A 414 -22.93 36.51 15.50
CA SER A 414 -23.03 36.11 16.91
C SER A 414 -22.03 34.99 17.24
N VAL A 415 -21.90 34.65 18.52
CA VAL A 415 -21.05 33.51 18.91
C VAL A 415 -21.64 32.19 18.38
N GLU A 416 -22.96 32.08 18.40
CA GLU A 416 -23.74 30.95 17.90
C GLU A 416 -23.65 30.83 16.36
N ASP A 417 -23.58 31.96 15.64
CA ASP A 417 -23.36 31.97 14.19
C ASP A 417 -21.99 31.41 13.83
N LEU A 418 -20.94 31.77 14.59
CA LEU A 418 -19.58 31.25 14.39
C LEU A 418 -19.52 29.75 14.73
N GLU A 419 -20.14 29.33 15.82
CA GLU A 419 -20.22 27.92 16.19
C GLU A 419 -20.91 27.09 15.09
N SER A 420 -22.05 27.57 14.59
CA SER A 420 -22.76 26.94 13.48
C SER A 420 -21.94 26.92 12.18
N ALA A 421 -21.17 27.99 11.91
CA ALA A 421 -20.30 28.06 10.74
C ALA A 421 -19.12 27.07 10.81
N VAL A 422 -18.55 26.82 11.99
CA VAL A 422 -17.47 25.83 12.16
C VAL A 422 -17.95 24.41 11.84
N LEU A 423 -19.22 24.10 12.11
CA LEU A 423 -19.83 22.81 11.75
C LEU A 423 -19.87 22.57 10.24
N ASP A 424 -19.81 23.61 9.41
CA ASP A 424 -19.80 23.45 7.95
C ASP A 424 -18.40 23.10 7.40
N PHE A 425 -17.33 23.25 8.20
CA PHE A 425 -15.96 23.07 7.72
C PHE A 425 -15.67 21.62 7.36
N PHE A 426 -14.95 21.39 6.27
CA PHE A 426 -14.45 20.09 5.83
C PHE A 426 -15.50 19.08 5.34
N GLU A 427 -16.72 19.52 5.04
CA GLU A 427 -17.78 18.67 4.47
C GLU A 427 -17.58 18.37 2.98
N GLY A 428 -16.85 19.21 2.25
CA GLY A 428 -16.56 19.02 0.82
C GLY A 428 -17.60 19.65 -0.12
N TYR A 429 -18.51 20.47 0.40
CA TYR A 429 -19.56 21.13 -0.37
C TYR A 429 -19.54 22.64 -0.15
N PRO A 430 -19.78 23.45 -1.19
CA PRO A 430 -19.88 24.90 -1.02
C PRO A 430 -21.11 25.23 -0.18
N VAL A 431 -20.93 26.02 0.88
CA VAL A 431 -22.07 26.50 1.68
C VAL A 431 -22.92 27.43 0.82
N SER A 432 -24.18 27.06 0.57
CA SER A 432 -25.14 27.97 -0.07
C SER A 432 -25.45 29.12 0.89
N GLN A 433 -25.02 30.34 0.54
CA GLN A 433 -25.25 31.58 1.29
C GLN A 433 -26.75 31.94 1.49
N HIS A 434 -27.68 31.16 0.93
CA HIS A 434 -29.12 31.45 0.95
C HIS A 434 -29.92 30.81 2.08
N LEU A 435 -29.35 29.89 2.88
CA LEU A 435 -30.12 29.20 3.93
C LEU A 435 -30.04 29.85 5.33
N ARG A 436 -29.15 30.83 5.56
CA ARG A 436 -29.01 31.48 6.89
C ARG A 436 -29.65 32.86 7.03
N LYS A 437 -30.44 33.34 6.05
CA LYS A 437 -31.22 34.59 6.18
C LYS A 437 -32.64 34.39 6.77
N ARG A 438 -32.96 33.22 7.33
CA ARG A 438 -34.27 32.97 7.96
C ARG A 438 -34.16 32.23 9.29
N SER A 439 -33.98 33.02 10.34
CA SER A 439 -34.36 32.81 11.76
C SER A 439 -33.35 33.62 12.60
N GLN A 440 -33.64 34.77 13.20
CA GLN A 440 -34.88 35.42 13.64
C GLN A 440 -34.82 36.92 13.34
#